data_AF-A0A662Y8N0-F1
#
_entry.id   AF-A0A662Y8N0-F1
#
_cell.length_a   1.000
_cell.length_b   1.000
_cell.length_c   1.000
_cell.angle_alpha   90.00
_cell.angle_beta   90.00
_cell.angle_gamma   90.00
#
_symmetry.space_group_name_H-M   'P 1'
#
loop_
_entity.id
_entity.type
_entity.pdbx_description
1 polymer ?
#
loop_
_entity_poly.entity_id
_entity_poly.type
_entity_poly.pdbx_seq_one_letter_code
_entity_poly.pdbx_strand_id
1 'polypeptide(L)'
;MMFVRDPDEFARKWKKFSTDRMDKLMVIADFDYTLTPFFKPTDDRAASSHGIIMSSDALDPAVRAFAHDAFKQYYPIEQSTTLTAKEKLPFMIEW
;
A
#
# COMPACT_ATOMS: atom_id res chain seq x y z
N MET A 1 1.45 6.93 -16.73
CA MET A 1 2.47 6.24 -17.54
C MET A 1 2.39 4.75 -17.24
N MET A 2 2.47 3.87 -18.25
CA MET A 2 2.40 2.42 -18.06
C MET A 2 3.77 1.81 -18.40
N PHE A 3 4.29 0.97 -17.51
CA PHE A 3 5.52 0.22 -17.73
C PHE A 3 5.21 -1.27 -17.79
N VAL A 4 5.60 -1.94 -18.86
CA VAL A 4 5.38 -3.38 -19.06
C VAL A 4 6.72 -4.03 -19.35
N ARG A 5 7.17 -4.91 -18.44
CA ARG A 5 8.47 -5.59 -18.55
C ARG A 5 8.54 -6.57 -19.73
N ASP A 6 7.45 -7.30 -19.95
CA ASP A 6 7.33 -8.33 -21.00
C ASP A 6 6.00 -8.12 -21.75
N PRO A 7 6.03 -7.43 -22.90
CA PRO A 7 4.83 -7.11 -23.67
C PRO A 7 4.12 -8.35 -24.23
N ASP A 8 4.86 -9.40 -24.62
CA ASP A 8 4.29 -10.58 -25.25
C ASP A 8 3.52 -11.43 -24.23
N GLU A 9 4.10 -11.64 -23.04
CA GLU A 9 3.42 -12.35 -21.96
C GLU A 9 2.21 -11.57 -21.44
N PHE A 10 2.30 -10.24 -21.40
CA PHE A 10 1.15 -9.38 -21.09
C PHE A 10 0.02 -9.57 -22.11
N ALA A 11 0.33 -9.48 -23.41
CA ALA A 11 -0.66 -9.64 -24.48
C ALA A 11 -1.33 -11.02 -24.45
N ARG A 12 -0.57 -12.08 -24.14
CA ARG A 12 -1.10 -13.44 -23.98
C ARG A 12 -2.10 -13.55 -22.83
N LYS A 13 -1.76 -12.99 -21.65
CA LYS A 13 -2.68 -12.96 -20.48
C LYS A 13 -3.91 -12.11 -20.76
N TRP A 14 -3.73 -10.94 -21.36
CA TRP A 14 -4.83 -10.05 -21.74
C TRP A 14 -5.83 -10.73 -22.68
N LYS A 15 -5.33 -11.41 -23.73
CA LYS A 15 -6.17 -12.18 -24.66
C LYS A 15 -6.99 -13.25 -23.95
N LYS A 16 -6.43 -13.92 -22.95
CA LYS A 16 -7.19 -14.89 -22.14
C LYS A 16 -8.31 -14.20 -21.37
N PHE A 17 -8.02 -13.12 -20.65
CA PHE A 17 -9.03 -12.40 -19.87
C PHE A 17 -10.13 -11.76 -20.72
N SER A 18 -9.82 -11.29 -21.92
CA SER A 18 -10.82 -10.65 -22.82
C SER A 18 -11.68 -11.65 -23.59
N THR A 19 -11.28 -12.93 -23.66
CA THR A 19 -12.00 -13.99 -24.38
C THR A 19 -12.77 -14.94 -23.45
N ASP A 20 -12.28 -15.15 -22.23
CA ASP A 20 -13.01 -15.88 -21.21
C ASP A 20 -14.22 -15.06 -20.69
N ARG A 21 -15.22 -15.77 -20.17
CA ARG A 21 -16.42 -15.16 -19.60
C ARG A 21 -16.16 -14.58 -18.20
N MET A 22 -16.96 -13.59 -17.80
CA MET A 22 -16.85 -12.91 -16.51
C MET A 22 -17.02 -13.83 -15.30
N ASP A 23 -17.75 -14.94 -15.44
CA ASP A 23 -17.92 -15.97 -14.39
C ASP A 23 -16.61 -16.69 -14.02
N LYS A 24 -15.55 -16.49 -14.81
CA LYS A 24 -14.19 -17.00 -14.53
C LYS A 24 -13.25 -15.94 -13.97
N LEU A 25 -13.68 -14.68 -13.85
CA LEU A 25 -12.84 -13.58 -13.38
C LEU A 25 -12.95 -13.43 -11.86
N MET A 26 -11.80 -13.42 -11.19
CA MET A 26 -11.68 -13.06 -9.78
C MET A 26 -10.71 -11.89 -9.66
N VAL A 27 -11.10 -10.87 -8.90
CA VAL A 27 -10.25 -9.71 -8.60
C VAL A 27 -9.83 -9.81 -7.14
N ILE A 28 -8.52 -9.80 -6.91
CA ILE A 28 -7.92 -9.63 -5.59
C ILE A 28 -7.11 -8.34 -5.67
N ALA A 29 -7.45 -7.36 -4.82
CA ALA A 29 -6.82 -6.06 -4.80
C ALA A 29 -6.42 -5.70 -3.37
N ASP A 30 -5.27 -5.05 -3.24
CA ASP A 30 -4.89 -4.33 -2.03
C ASP A 30 -5.77 -3.08 -1.86
N PHE A 31 -5.81 -2.50 -0.66
CA PHE A 31 -6.66 -1.35 -0.35
C PHE A 31 -5.88 -0.03 -0.36
N ASP A 32 -4.96 0.14 0.60
CA ASP A 32 -4.25 1.39 0.81
C ASP A 32 -3.38 1.74 -0.40
N TYR A 33 -3.59 2.93 -0.95
CA TYR A 33 -2.88 3.45 -2.12
C TYR A 33 -3.06 2.67 -3.43
N THR A 34 -3.92 1.64 -3.43
CA THR A 34 -4.36 0.89 -4.62
C THR A 34 -5.80 1.26 -4.98
N LEU A 35 -6.73 1.07 -4.05
CA LEU A 35 -8.13 1.50 -4.19
C LEU A 35 -8.35 2.90 -3.61
N THR A 36 -7.50 3.31 -2.67
CA THR A 36 -7.42 4.69 -2.18
C THR A 36 -6.31 5.46 -2.89
N PRO A 37 -6.42 6.80 -3.04
CA PRO A 37 -5.40 7.58 -3.73
C PRO A 37 -4.10 7.65 -2.93
N PHE A 38 -2.95 7.75 -3.60
CA PHE A 38 -1.66 7.95 -2.96
C PHE A 38 -1.42 9.41 -2.55
N PHE A 39 -1.90 10.37 -3.36
CA PHE A 39 -1.88 11.80 -3.06
C PHE A 39 -3.29 12.37 -3.00
N LYS A 40 -3.51 13.33 -2.11
CA LYS A 40 -4.71 14.16 -2.10
C LYS A 40 -4.70 15.11 -3.31
N PRO A 41 -5.85 15.69 -3.68
CA PRO A 41 -5.89 16.76 -4.69
C PRO A 41 -5.04 18.00 -4.35
N THR A 42 -4.63 18.15 -3.09
CA THR A 42 -3.72 19.21 -2.61
C THR A 42 -2.24 18.86 -2.76
N ASP A 43 -1.91 17.74 -3.43
CA ASP A 43 -0.56 17.15 -3.56
C ASP A 43 0.08 16.65 -2.26
N ASP A 44 -0.61 16.79 -1.12
CA ASP A 44 -0.21 16.15 0.13
C ASP A 44 -0.36 14.63 0.06
N ARG A 45 0.47 13.91 0.83
CA ARG A 45 0.32 12.46 1.02
C ARG A 45 -1.07 12.13 1.57
N ALA A 46 -1.76 11.20 0.93
CA ALA A 46 -3.02 10.67 1.45
C ALA A 46 -2.75 9.77 2.67
N ALA A 47 -3.73 9.66 3.57
CA ALA A 47 -3.63 8.78 4.72
C ALA A 47 -3.93 7.33 4.34
N SER A 48 -3.22 6.38 4.94
CA SER A 48 -3.62 4.97 4.96
C SER A 48 -4.81 4.76 5.89
N SER A 49 -5.42 3.58 5.83
CA SER A 49 -6.44 3.10 6.77
C SER A 49 -6.05 3.34 8.23
N HIS A 50 -4.81 2.97 8.62
CA HIS A 50 -4.26 3.23 9.95
C HIS A 50 -4.09 4.72 10.21
N GLY A 51 -3.57 5.49 9.24
CA GLY A 51 -3.37 6.93 9.38
C GLY A 51 -4.68 7.69 9.63
N ILE A 52 -5.79 7.26 9.02
CA ILE A 52 -7.12 7.86 9.26
C ILE A 52 -7.53 7.68 10.73
N ILE A 53 -7.37 6.48 11.28
CA ILE A 53 -7.75 6.19 12.68
C ILE A 53 -6.81 6.94 13.63
N MET A 54 -5.50 6.83 13.42
CA MET A 54 -4.48 7.36 14.35
C MET A 54 -4.37 8.89 14.37
N SER A 55 -4.96 9.57 13.39
CA SER A 55 -5.08 11.03 13.37
C SER A 55 -6.41 11.56 13.93
N SER A 56 -7.35 10.66 14.26
CA SER A 56 -8.68 11.05 14.74
C SER A 56 -8.64 11.75 16.09
N ASP A 57 -9.29 12.91 16.21
CA ASP A 57 -9.47 13.63 17.48
C ASP A 57 -10.34 12.88 18.51
N ALA A 58 -10.97 11.77 18.10
CA ALA A 58 -11.66 10.87 19.02
C ALA A 58 -10.70 10.02 19.88
N LEU A 59 -9.42 9.92 19.49
CA LEU A 59 -8.41 9.21 20.26
C LEU A 59 -7.75 10.10 21.31
N ASP A 60 -7.35 9.47 22.43
CA ASP A 60 -6.52 10.12 23.44
C ASP A 60 -5.26 10.71 22.78
N PRO A 61 -4.89 11.98 23.09
CA PRO A 61 -3.69 12.61 22.55
C PRO A 61 -2.40 11.78 22.73
N ALA A 62 -2.26 11.03 23.83
CA ALA A 62 -1.11 10.18 24.07
C ALA A 62 -1.04 9.00 23.09
N VAL A 63 -2.18 8.42 22.69
CA VAL A 63 -2.24 7.35 21.69
C VAL A 63 -1.84 7.88 20.32
N ARG A 64 -2.30 9.09 19.95
CA ARG A 64 -1.91 9.73 18.69
C ARG A 64 -0.42 10.03 18.64
N ALA A 65 0.15 10.53 19.75
CA ALA A 65 1.58 10.77 19.87
C ALA A 65 2.38 9.48 19.69
N PHE A 66 1.99 8.39 20.38
CA PHE A 66 2.61 7.07 20.22
C PHE A 66 2.56 6.57 18.78
N ALA A 67 1.38 6.61 18.14
CA ALA A 67 1.23 6.12 16.77
C ALA A 67 2.08 6.90 15.77
N HIS A 68 2.18 8.22 15.96
CA HIS A 68 3.05 9.08 15.16
C HIS A 68 4.54 8.76 15.37
N ASP A 69 4.96 8.51 16.61
CA ASP A 69 6.36 8.17 16.92
C ASP A 69 6.74 6.78 16.38
N ALA A 70 5.84 5.80 16.51
CA ALA A 70 5.99 4.49 15.89
C ALA A 70 6.11 4.61 14.35
N PHE A 71 5.24 5.39 13.71
CA PHE A 71 5.31 5.63 12.26
C PHE A 71 6.67 6.24 11.86
N LYS A 72 7.16 7.24 12.61
CA LYS A 72 8.46 7.86 12.35
C LYS A 72 9.63 6.88 12.46
N GLN A 73 9.54 5.90 13.36
CA GLN A 73 10.57 4.89 13.54
C GLN A 73 10.53 3.84 12.42
N TYR A 74 9.35 3.27 12.14
CA TYR A 74 9.23 2.08 11.32
C TYR A 74 8.99 2.33 9.83
N TYR A 75 8.32 3.42 9.46
CA TYR A 75 8.07 3.74 8.05
C TYR A 75 9.36 3.89 7.21
N PRO A 76 10.45 4.53 7.71
CA PRO A 76 11.71 4.54 6.98
C PRO A 76 12.33 3.14 6.78
N ILE A 77 12.09 2.22 7.71
CA ILE A 77 12.56 0.82 7.60
C ILE A 77 11.76 0.08 6.53
N GLU A 78 10.42 0.23 6.52
CA GLU A 78 9.53 -0.30 5.49
C GLU A 78 10.01 0.15 4.09
N GLN A 79 10.30 1.45 3.94
CA GLN A 79 10.68 2.05 2.67
C GLN A 79 12.17 1.93 2.31
N SER A 80 12.99 1.33 3.17
CA SER A 80 14.44 1.24 2.95
C SER A 80 14.78 0.50 1.65
N THR A 81 15.61 1.07 0.80
CA THR A 81 16.10 0.41 -0.42
C THR A 81 17.36 -0.42 -0.20
N THR A 82 17.95 -0.34 0.99
CA THR A 82 19.18 -1.06 1.35
C THR A 82 18.93 -2.35 2.11
N LEU A 83 17.85 -2.41 2.90
CA LEU A 83 17.45 -3.61 3.63
C LEU A 83 16.67 -4.58 2.74
N THR A 84 16.96 -5.87 2.87
CA THR A 84 16.17 -6.93 2.25
C THR A 84 14.82 -7.11 2.95
N ALA A 85 13.86 -7.73 2.25
CA ALA A 85 12.56 -8.05 2.85
C ALA A 85 12.68 -8.90 4.13
N LYS A 86 13.65 -9.83 4.18
CA LYS A 86 13.90 -10.68 5.35
C LYS A 86 14.42 -9.87 6.54
N GLU A 87 15.26 -8.88 6.30
CA GLU A 87 15.79 -8.00 7.35
C GLU A 87 14.72 -7.04 7.88
N LYS A 88 13.79 -6.59 7.02
CA LYS A 88 12.67 -5.73 7.43
C LYS A 88 11.58 -6.46 8.20
N LEU A 89 11.34 -7.73 7.89
CA LEU A 89 10.23 -8.52 8.44
C LEU A 89 10.07 -8.44 9.97
N PRO A 90 11.11 -8.62 10.81
CA PRO A 90 10.94 -8.52 12.27
C PRO A 90 10.42 -7.15 12.70
N PHE A 91 10.88 -6.06 12.07
CA PHE A 91 10.42 -4.70 12.38
C PHE A 91 8.97 -4.47 11.94
N MET A 92 8.52 -5.06 10.83
CA MET A 92 7.12 -4.96 10.37
C MET A 92 6.16 -5.83 11.20
N ILE A 93 6.68 -6.81 11.95
CA ILE A 93 5.88 -7.60 12.91
C ILE A 93 5.78 -6.86 14.25
N GLU A 94 6.85 -6.16 14.64
CA GLU A 94 6.87 -5.34 15.85
C GLU A 94 6.02 -4.07 15.72
N TRP A 95 6.02 -3.47 14.53
CA TRP A 95 5.21 -2.32 14.18
C TRP A 95 3.72 -2.68 14.02
#